data_AF-A0A660A7D7-F1
#
_entry.id   AF-A0A660A7D7-F1
#
_cell.length_a   1.000
_cell.length_b   1.000
_cell.length_c   1.000
_cell.angle_alpha   90.00
_cell.angle_beta   90.00
_cell.angle_gamma   90.00
#
_symmetry.space_group_name_H-M   'P 1'
#
loop_
_entity.id
_entity.type
_entity.pdbx_description
1 polymer ?
#
loop_
_entity_poly.entity_id
_entity_poly.type
_entity_poly.pdbx_seq_one_letter_code
_entity_poly.pdbx_strand_id
1 'polypeptide(L)'
;QLTDEHTVVEISKKGVAEFEAFTLDFLMEKMGLTPAQFIDLKALMGDKSDNIPGVTKIGEKTGIKLLLEHGSLEGIYENIDEMKASKTKENLINDKEQAFLSKTLATIDTKAPIEIGLDDLVYNGPDVENLGKFYDEMG
;
A
#
# COMPACT_ATOMS: atom_id res chain seq x y z
N GLN A 1 -1.56 -4.82 0.44
CA GLN A 1 -2.79 -4.69 1.26
C GLN A 1 -3.96 -5.50 0.73
N LEU A 2 -4.23 -5.56 -0.59
CA LEU A 2 -5.34 -6.35 -1.15
C LEU A 2 -5.00 -7.80 -1.52
N THR A 3 -3.70 -8.16 -1.55
CA THR A 3 -3.26 -9.52 -1.86
C THR A 3 -3.78 -10.54 -0.86
N ASP A 4 -4.36 -11.63 -1.35
CA ASP A 4 -4.85 -12.78 -0.59
C ASP A 4 -4.79 -14.08 -1.44
N GLU A 5 -5.52 -15.14 -1.04
CA GLU A 5 -5.56 -16.43 -1.76
C GLU A 5 -6.21 -16.35 -3.15
N HIS A 6 -6.99 -15.30 -3.42
CA HIS A 6 -7.74 -15.11 -4.66
C HIS A 6 -7.29 -13.86 -5.44
N THR A 7 -6.46 -13.01 -4.84
CA THR A 7 -6.08 -11.71 -5.37
C THR A 7 -4.56 -11.58 -5.43
N VAL A 8 -4.03 -11.36 -6.63
CA VAL A 8 -2.61 -11.06 -6.88
C VAL A 8 -2.48 -9.64 -7.40
N VAL A 9 -1.55 -8.86 -6.83
CA VAL A 9 -1.26 -7.50 -7.30
C VAL A 9 -0.02 -7.54 -8.18
N GLU A 10 -0.16 -7.21 -9.46
CA GLU A 10 0.98 -7.15 -10.40
C GLU A 10 1.46 -5.71 -10.57
N ILE A 11 2.75 -5.48 -10.28
CA ILE A 11 3.37 -4.17 -10.41
C ILE A 11 4.35 -4.19 -11.57
N SER A 12 4.17 -3.28 -12.53
CA SER A 12 5.13 -3.06 -13.62
C SER A 12 6.46 -2.53 -13.08
N LYS A 13 7.56 -3.23 -13.37
CA LYS A 13 8.92 -2.79 -13.03
C LYS A 13 9.59 -1.98 -14.15
N LYS A 14 9.39 -2.40 -15.39
CA LYS A 14 10.05 -1.81 -16.55
C LYS A 14 9.13 -1.80 -17.77
N GLY A 15 8.27 -0.78 -17.83
CA GLY A 15 7.27 -0.66 -18.88
C GLY A 15 6.31 -1.86 -18.89
N VAL A 16 5.71 -2.16 -20.05
CA VAL A 16 4.66 -3.19 -20.16
C VAL A 16 5.18 -4.63 -20.27
N ALA A 17 6.49 -4.86 -20.15
CA ALA A 17 7.10 -6.15 -20.43
C ALA A 17 7.47 -6.97 -19.18
N GLU A 18 7.68 -6.30 -18.04
CA GLU A 18 8.16 -6.93 -16.82
C GLU A 18 7.28 -6.55 -15.65
N PHE A 19 6.59 -7.55 -15.09
CA PHE A 19 5.71 -7.44 -13.94
C PHE A 19 6.29 -8.23 -12.76
N GLU A 20 6.10 -7.70 -11.56
CA GLU A 20 6.34 -8.40 -10.31
C GLU A 20 5.02 -8.67 -9.60
N ALA A 21 4.76 -9.93 -9.31
CA ALA A 21 3.59 -10.36 -8.58
C ALA A 21 3.81 -10.23 -7.07
N PHE A 22 3.04 -9.34 -6.43
CA PHE A 22 2.98 -9.19 -4.99
C PHE A 22 1.95 -10.19 -4.43
N THR A 23 2.42 -11.41 -4.16
CA THR A 23 1.68 -12.48 -3.48
C THR A 23 1.91 -12.46 -1.96
N LEU A 24 1.16 -13.28 -1.21
CA LEU A 24 1.40 -13.46 0.23
C LEU A 24 2.82 -13.96 0.49
N ASP A 25 3.27 -14.96 -0.27
CA ASP A 25 4.62 -15.50 -0.18
C ASP A 25 5.66 -14.45 -0.51
N PHE A 26 5.45 -13.64 -1.56
CA PHE A 26 6.36 -12.56 -1.91
C PHE A 26 6.52 -11.56 -0.77
N LEU A 27 5.41 -11.11 -0.16
CA LEU A 27 5.45 -10.17 0.96
C LEU A 27 6.19 -10.77 2.17
N MET A 28 5.94 -12.04 2.48
CA MET A 28 6.61 -12.71 3.60
C MET A 28 8.10 -12.97 3.31
N GLU A 29 8.47 -13.47 2.14
CA GLU A 29 9.86 -13.79 1.78
C GLU A 29 10.72 -12.54 1.60
N LYS A 30 10.19 -11.47 0.99
CA LYS A 30 10.96 -10.25 0.71
C LYS A 30 10.92 -9.24 1.84
N MET A 31 9.79 -9.13 2.52
CA MET A 31 9.55 -8.06 3.50
C MET A 31 9.32 -8.60 4.92
N GLY A 32 8.97 -9.88 5.09
CA GLY A 32 8.60 -10.46 6.37
C GLY A 32 7.26 -9.93 6.91
N LEU A 33 6.43 -9.34 6.04
CA LEU A 33 5.21 -8.65 6.45
C LEU A 33 3.97 -9.29 5.85
N THR A 34 2.88 -9.22 6.60
CA THR A 34 1.54 -9.51 6.10
C THR A 34 0.95 -8.33 5.30
N PRO A 35 -0.11 -8.55 4.49
CA PRO A 35 -0.78 -7.46 3.78
C PRO A 35 -1.29 -6.33 4.67
N ALA A 36 -1.71 -6.64 5.91
CA ALA A 36 -2.15 -5.65 6.89
C ALA A 36 -0.97 -4.82 7.41
N GLN A 37 0.15 -5.47 7.75
CA GLN A 37 1.38 -4.78 8.17
C GLN A 37 1.98 -3.92 7.06
N PHE A 38 1.71 -4.22 5.78
CA PHE A 38 2.11 -3.37 4.68
C PHE A 38 1.44 -1.98 4.74
N ILE A 39 0.21 -1.90 5.25
CA ILE A 39 -0.49 -0.62 5.49
C ILE A 39 0.23 0.13 6.62
N ASP A 40 0.56 -0.56 7.71
CA ASP A 40 1.29 0.04 8.83
C ASP A 40 2.68 0.51 8.41
N LEU A 41 3.34 -0.21 7.50
CA LEU A 41 4.62 0.21 6.94
C LEU A 41 4.48 1.55 6.23
N LYS A 42 3.46 1.70 5.37
CA LYS A 42 3.14 2.96 4.69
C LYS A 42 2.75 4.06 5.67
N ALA A 43 2.04 3.74 6.74
CA ALA A 43 1.73 4.69 7.81
C ALA A 43 2.99 5.25 8.49
N LEU A 44 4.01 4.40 8.67
CA LEU A 44 5.27 4.78 9.29
C LEU A 44 6.20 5.52 8.34
N MET A 45 6.37 5.03 7.11
CA MET A 45 7.34 5.59 6.15
C MET A 45 6.78 6.71 5.26
N GLY A 46 5.46 6.85 5.23
CA GLY A 46 4.75 7.72 4.31
C GLY A 46 4.70 7.18 2.89
N ASP A 47 4.11 7.98 2.01
CA ASP A 47 4.14 7.78 0.57
C ASP A 47 4.31 9.12 -0.13
N LYS A 48 5.51 9.35 -0.67
CA LYS A 48 5.84 10.62 -1.33
C LYS A 48 5.04 10.84 -2.62
N SER A 49 4.65 9.76 -3.31
CA SER A 49 3.88 9.88 -4.55
C SER A 49 2.48 10.42 -4.27
N ASP A 50 1.88 9.96 -3.17
CA ASP A 50 0.52 10.32 -2.74
C ASP A 50 0.51 11.45 -1.70
N ASN A 51 1.66 12.10 -1.49
CA ASN A 51 1.84 13.19 -0.53
C ASN A 51 1.46 12.82 0.92
N ILE A 52 1.63 11.55 1.28
CA ILE A 52 1.42 11.01 2.63
C ILE A 52 2.74 11.16 3.41
N PRO A 53 2.76 11.91 4.51
CA PRO A 53 4.02 12.27 5.19
C PRO A 53 4.65 11.13 6.01
N GLY A 54 3.85 10.28 6.66
CA GLY A 54 4.35 9.27 7.59
C GLY A 54 4.99 9.85 8.85
N VAL A 55 5.90 9.10 9.48
CA VAL A 55 6.68 9.55 10.65
C VAL A 55 8.05 10.06 10.22
N THR A 56 8.47 11.18 10.79
CA THR A 56 9.74 11.83 10.47
C THR A 56 10.92 10.87 10.62
N LYS A 57 11.73 10.76 9.56
CA LYS A 57 12.95 9.94 9.50
C LYS A 57 12.73 8.44 9.77
N ILE A 58 11.52 7.93 9.60
CA ILE A 58 11.27 6.49 9.52
C ILE A 58 11.13 6.13 8.04
N GLY A 59 12.04 5.29 7.55
CA GLY A 59 11.98 4.73 6.20
C GLY A 59 11.62 3.25 6.23
N GLU A 60 11.52 2.64 5.06
CA GLU A 60 11.13 1.23 4.87
C GLU A 60 11.84 0.26 5.82
N LYS A 61 13.18 0.31 5.88
CA LYS A 61 13.98 -0.59 6.73
C LYS A 61 13.67 -0.46 8.21
N THR A 62 13.48 0.77 8.69
CA THR A 62 13.17 1.05 10.09
C THR A 62 11.73 0.65 10.41
N GLY A 63 10.80 0.95 9.50
CA GLY A 63 9.38 0.56 9.63
C GLY A 63 9.23 -0.96 9.69
N ILE A 64 9.85 -1.70 8.76
CA ILE A 64 9.84 -3.18 8.77
C ILE A 64 10.36 -3.71 10.11
N LYS A 65 11.50 -3.20 10.60
CA LYS A 65 12.05 -3.64 11.89
C LYS A 65 11.06 -3.43 13.04
N LEU A 66 10.43 -2.27 13.12
CA LEU A 66 9.46 -1.96 14.17
C LEU A 66 8.23 -2.88 14.08
N LEU A 67 7.75 -3.17 12.87
CA LEU A 67 6.59 -4.05 12.67
C LEU A 67 6.89 -5.51 12.94
N LEU A 68 8.11 -5.97 12.64
CA LEU A 68 8.56 -7.32 13.03
C LEU A 68 8.70 -7.47 14.54
N GLU A 69 9.10 -6.40 15.25
CA GLU A 69 9.27 -6.40 16.71
C GLU A 69 7.95 -6.25 17.46
N HIS A 70 7.03 -5.42 16.96
CA HIS A 70 5.82 -5.02 17.68
C HIS A 70 4.51 -5.44 17.01
N GLY A 71 4.56 -6.08 15.84
CA GLY A 71 3.41 -6.65 15.14
C GLY A 71 2.60 -5.66 14.32
N SER A 72 2.24 -4.49 14.86
CA SER A 72 1.40 -3.50 14.16
C SER A 72 1.75 -2.06 14.55
N LEU A 73 1.16 -1.08 13.86
CA LEU A 73 1.27 0.33 14.26
C LEU A 73 0.80 0.54 15.71
N GLU A 74 -0.35 -0.03 16.07
CA GLU A 74 -0.90 0.02 17.42
C GLU A 74 0.07 -0.62 18.42
N GLY A 75 0.62 -1.79 18.12
CA GLY A 75 1.57 -2.49 18.98
C GLY A 75 2.84 -1.68 19.24
N ILE A 76 3.33 -0.91 18.26
CA ILE A 76 4.45 0.01 18.45
C ILE A 76 4.09 1.08 19.51
N TYR A 77 2.90 1.67 19.40
CA TYR A 77 2.48 2.74 20.31
C TYR A 77 2.07 2.23 21.70
N GLU A 78 1.59 1.00 21.82
CA GLU A 78 1.34 0.34 23.11
C GLU A 78 2.64 0.06 23.88
N ASN A 79 3.73 -0.22 23.17
CA ASN A 79 5.04 -0.53 23.78
C ASN A 79 6.02 0.65 23.74
N ILE A 80 5.57 1.85 23.37
CA ILE A 80 6.46 2.99 23.11
C ILE A 80 7.25 3.42 24.35
N ASP A 81 6.68 3.26 25.54
CA ASP A 81 7.30 3.65 26.80
C ASP A 81 8.48 2.74 27.15
N GLU A 82 8.40 1.45 26.79
CA GLU A 82 9.46 0.45 27.01
C GLU A 82 10.61 0.57 26.00
N MET A 83 10.38 1.25 24.86
CA MET A 83 11.40 1.48 23.85
C MET A 83 12.58 2.27 24.42
N LYS A 84 13.80 1.88 24.01
CA LYS A 84 15.04 2.61 24.35
C LYS A 84 14.96 4.07 23.87
N ALA A 85 15.48 4.98 24.70
CA ALA A 85 15.64 6.38 24.32
C ALA A 85 16.44 6.49 23.02
N SER A 86 15.81 7.04 21.99
CA SER A 86 16.37 7.15 20.65
C SER A 86 15.64 8.24 19.87
N LYS A 87 16.26 8.75 18.81
CA LYS A 87 15.59 9.73 17.94
C LYS A 87 14.35 9.15 17.26
N THR A 88 14.34 7.85 17.00
CA THR A 88 13.16 7.14 16.49
C THR A 88 12.00 7.19 17.48
N LYS A 89 12.25 6.92 18.78
CA LYS A 89 11.22 7.03 19.83
C LYS A 89 10.66 8.45 19.90
N GLU A 90 11.53 9.47 19.91
CA GLU A 90 11.08 10.88 19.92
C GLU A 90 10.20 11.22 18.71
N ASN A 91 10.59 10.81 17.50
CA ASN A 91 9.82 11.07 16.29
C ASN A 91 8.49 10.32 16.29
N LEU A 92 8.46 9.05 16.75
CA LEU A 92 7.22 8.29 16.89
C LEU A 92 6.24 9.00 17.82
N ILE A 93 6.71 9.51 18.96
CA ILE A 93 5.89 10.24 19.93
C ILE A 93 5.36 11.54 19.31
N ASN A 94 6.24 12.34 18.71
CA ASN A 94 5.87 13.65 18.15
C ASN A 94 4.90 13.53 16.97
N ASP A 95 5.08 12.51 16.12
CA ASP A 95 4.32 12.34 14.87
C ASP A 95 3.23 11.27 15.02
N LYS A 96 2.80 10.94 16.26
CA LYS A 96 1.81 9.88 16.51
C LYS A 96 0.51 10.10 15.73
N GLU A 97 -0.08 11.28 15.84
CA GLU A 97 -1.32 11.60 15.14
C GLU A 97 -1.14 11.51 13.61
N GLN A 98 0.02 11.93 13.12
CA GLN A 98 0.36 11.88 11.70
C GLN A 98 0.52 10.43 11.21
N ALA A 99 1.07 9.53 12.04
CA ALA A 99 1.17 8.10 11.71
C ALA A 99 -0.22 7.46 11.55
N PHE A 100 -1.14 7.71 12.50
CA PHE A 100 -2.51 7.17 12.43
C PHE A 100 -3.33 7.79 11.29
N LEU A 101 -3.15 9.09 11.02
CA LEU A 101 -3.74 9.73 9.84
C LEU A 101 -3.18 9.09 8.56
N SER A 102 -1.87 8.89 8.47
CA SER A 102 -1.23 8.26 7.32
C SER A 102 -1.70 6.83 7.11
N LYS A 103 -1.97 6.07 8.19
CA LYS A 103 -2.61 4.75 8.12
C LYS A 103 -3.99 4.83 7.49
N THR A 104 -4.81 5.77 7.94
CA THR A 104 -6.14 6.00 7.36
C THR A 104 -6.05 6.32 5.87
N LEU A 105 -5.16 7.22 5.48
CA LEU A 105 -4.99 7.65 4.09
C LEU A 105 -4.41 6.55 3.18
N ALA A 106 -3.51 5.71 3.70
CA ALA A 106 -2.90 4.62 2.94
C ALA A 106 -3.81 3.38 2.83
N THR A 107 -4.87 3.30 3.64
CA THR A 107 -5.81 2.17 3.61
C THR A 107 -6.77 2.34 2.43
N ILE A 108 -6.84 1.33 1.57
CA ILE A 108 -7.80 1.30 0.46
C ILE A 108 -9.21 1.11 1.04
N ASP A 109 -10.13 2.00 0.67
CA ASP A 109 -11.54 1.86 1.00
C ASP A 109 -12.19 0.81 0.08
N THR A 110 -12.35 -0.41 0.60
CA THR A 110 -13.03 -1.51 -0.09
C THR A 110 -14.54 -1.42 -0.06
N LYS A 111 -15.10 -0.35 0.52
CA LYS A 111 -16.54 -0.06 0.59
C LYS A 111 -16.93 1.18 -0.21
N ALA A 112 -16.05 1.64 -1.09
CA ALA A 112 -16.34 2.74 -2.00
C ALA A 112 -17.65 2.46 -2.78
N PRO A 113 -18.48 3.49 -3.02
CA PRO A 113 -19.80 3.34 -3.64
C PRO A 113 -19.65 3.10 -5.15
N ILE A 114 -19.28 1.89 -5.53
CA ILE A 114 -19.17 1.43 -6.92
C ILE A 114 -20.53 0.84 -7.32
N GLU A 115 -21.13 1.37 -8.39
CA GLU A 115 -22.44 0.92 -8.90
C GLU A 115 -22.33 -0.21 -9.94
N ILE A 116 -21.13 -0.43 -10.48
CA ILE A 116 -20.84 -1.49 -11.46
C ILE A 116 -20.46 -2.80 -10.76
N GLY A 117 -21.04 -3.91 -11.21
CA GLY A 117 -20.74 -5.26 -10.74
C GLY A 117 -19.81 -6.03 -11.69
N LEU A 118 -19.41 -7.25 -11.29
CA LEU A 118 -18.58 -8.12 -12.13
C LEU A 118 -19.27 -8.50 -13.44
N ASP A 119 -20.59 -8.65 -13.43
CA ASP A 119 -21.37 -8.99 -14.63
C ASP A 119 -21.36 -7.86 -15.68
N ASP A 120 -21.17 -6.61 -15.26
CA ASP A 120 -21.04 -5.46 -16.16
C ASP A 120 -19.67 -5.40 -16.85
N LEU A 121 -18.68 -6.16 -16.34
CA LEU A 121 -17.29 -6.18 -16.84
C LEU A 121 -17.05 -7.26 -17.90
N VAL A 122 -18.09 -7.98 -18.32
CA VAL A 122 -17.96 -9.00 -19.37
C VAL A 122 -17.51 -8.36 -20.68
N TYR A 123 -16.35 -8.79 -21.19
CA TYR A 123 -15.83 -8.30 -22.45
C TYR A 123 -16.62 -8.86 -23.63
N ASN A 124 -17.38 -7.99 -24.30
CA ASN A 124 -18.22 -8.34 -25.45
C ASN A 124 -17.53 -8.16 -26.82
N GLY A 125 -16.23 -7.87 -26.82
CA GLY A 125 -15.48 -7.51 -28.03
C GLY A 125 -15.46 -6.00 -28.30
N PRO A 126 -14.64 -5.56 -29.28
CA PRO A 126 -14.45 -4.15 -29.57
C PRO A 126 -15.57 -3.60 -30.47
N ASP A 127 -15.94 -2.34 -30.27
CA ASP A 127 -16.78 -1.59 -31.21
C ASP A 127 -15.93 -1.10 -32.40
N VAL A 128 -15.80 -1.96 -33.40
CA VAL A 128 -14.89 -1.73 -34.55
C VAL A 128 -15.28 -0.47 -35.33
N GLU A 129 -16.57 -0.17 -35.44
CA GLU A 129 -17.04 1.00 -36.19
C GLU A 129 -16.60 2.31 -35.49
N ASN A 130 -16.85 2.41 -34.19
CA ASN A 130 -16.48 3.60 -33.43
C ASN A 130 -14.97 3.71 -33.23
N LEU A 131 -14.27 2.59 -33.06
CA LEU A 131 -12.80 2.59 -33.00
C LEU A 131 -12.17 3.08 -34.30
N GLY A 132 -12.70 2.68 -35.47
CA GLY A 132 -12.20 3.15 -36.76
C GLY A 132 -12.28 4.67 -36.88
N LYS A 133 -13.44 5.25 -36.57
CA LYS A 133 -13.64 6.71 -36.56
C LYS A 133 -12.69 7.41 -35.59
N PHE A 134 -12.53 6.86 -34.39
CA PHE A 134 -11.65 7.40 -33.37
C PHE A 134 -10.18 7.39 -33.81
N TYR A 135 -9.72 6.30 -34.45
CA TYR A 135 -8.35 6.23 -34.96
C TYR A 135 -8.10 7.20 -36.12
N ASP A 136 -9.06 7.37 -37.03
CA ASP A 136 -8.96 8.37 -38.11
C ASP A 136 -8.85 9.82 -37.56
N GLU A 137 -9.50 10.11 -36.42
CA GLU A 137 -9.38 11.41 -35.73
C GLU A 137 -8.02 11.60 -35.03
N MET A 138 -7.42 10.52 -34.52
CA MET A 138 -6.15 10.58 -33.79
C MET A 138 -4.90 10.66 -34.69
N GLY A 139 -5.01 10.24 -35.96
CA GLY A 139 -3.93 10.28 -36.95
C GLY A 139 -3.06 9.02 -36.98
#